data_AF-A0AAW7IK89-F1
#
_entry.id   AF-A0AAW7IK89-F1
#
_cell.length_a   1.000
_cell.length_b   1.000
_cell.length_c   1.000
_cell.angle_alpha   90.00
_cell.angle_beta   90.00
_cell.angle_gamma   90.00
#
_symmetry.space_group_name_H-M   'P 1'
#
loop_
_entity.id
_entity.type
_entity.pdbx_description
1 polymer ?
#
loop_
_entity_poly.entity_id
_entity_poly.type
_entity_poly.pdbx_seq_one_letter_code
_entity_poly.pdbx_strand_id
1 'polypeptide(L)' 'MKFRSSSVGPHTFRHAFAIISHLNGVDVYQIMKSLGHEQLSATEIYLEKVFAKERHAIHL' A
#
# COMPACT_ATOMS: atom_id res chain seq x y z
N MET A 1 21.87 -0.02 -18.31
CA MET A 1 21.00 0.14 -17.12
C MET A 1 19.63 0.60 -17.61
N LYS A 2 18.57 -0.21 -17.49
CA LYS A 2 17.22 0.17 -17.94
C LYS A 2 16.57 1.03 -16.85
N PHE A 3 16.48 2.33 -17.06
CA PHE A 3 15.70 3.21 -16.20
C PHE A 3 14.22 2.99 -16.50
N ARG A 4 13.42 2.64 -15.48
CA ARG A 4 11.98 2.57 -15.62
C ARG A 4 11.46 4.00 -15.80
N SER A 5 10.76 4.26 -16.90
CA SER A 5 10.14 5.57 -17.22
C SER A 5 8.94 5.93 -16.33
N SER A 6 8.69 5.17 -15.26
CA SER A 6 7.58 5.42 -14.35
C SER A 6 7.82 6.73 -13.59
N SER A 7 6.95 7.70 -13.83
CA SER A 7 6.98 9.00 -13.17
C SER A 7 6.83 8.83 -11.65
N VAL A 8 7.79 9.37 -10.90
CA VAL A 8 7.68 9.49 -9.44
C VAL A 8 6.87 10.74 -9.14
N GLY A 9 5.78 10.59 -8.39
CA GLY A 9 4.89 11.71 -8.08
C GLY A 9 4.12 11.51 -6.78
N PRO A 10 3.18 12.43 -6.46
CA PRO A 10 2.43 12.41 -5.20
C PRO A 10 1.79 11.06 -4.86
N HIS A 11 1.22 10.37 -5.84
CA HIS A 11 0.60 9.06 -5.63
C HIS A 11 1.63 7.95 -5.33
N THR A 12 2.86 8.06 -5.82
CA THR A 12 3.95 7.14 -5.48
C THR A 12 4.25 7.19 -3.98
N PHE A 13 4.26 8.39 -3.39
CA PHE A 13 4.47 8.58 -1.96
C PHE A 13 3.29 8.07 -1.12
N ARG A 14 2.05 8.32 -1.54
CA ARG A 14 0.86 7.78 -0.87
C ARG A 14 0.87 6.24 -0.85
N HIS A 15 1.27 5.63 -1.97
CA HIS A 15 1.43 4.19 -2.07
C HIS A 15 2.51 3.65 -1.13
N ALA A 16 3.69 4.28 -1.14
CA ALA A 16 4.78 3.92 -0.25
C ALA A 16 4.39 4.06 1.24
N PHE A 17 3.71 5.15 1.60
CA PHE A 17 3.22 5.38 2.95
C PHE A 17 2.28 4.26 3.42
N ALA A 18 1.31 3.85 2.59
CA ALA A 18 0.38 2.78 2.94
C ALA A 18 1.12 1.45 3.18
N ILE A 19 2.01 1.06 2.27
CA ILE A 19 2.79 -0.18 2.38
C ILE A 19 3.67 -0.16 3.64
N ILE A 20 4.44 0.91 3.85
CA ILE A 20 5.35 1.00 4.99
C ILE A 20 4.57 0.97 6.30
N SER A 21 3.46 1.70 6.40
CA SER A 21 2.63 1.72 7.61
C SER A 21 2.06 0.33 7.94
N HIS A 22 1.52 -0.38 6.95
CA HIS A 22 1.00 -1.74 7.14
C HIS A 22 2.09 -2.71 7.58
N LEU A 23 3.27 -2.66 6.94
CA LEU A 23 4.41 -3.50 7.33
C LEU A 23 4.94 -3.21 8.74
N ASN A 24 4.66 -2.02 9.28
CA ASN A 24 4.96 -1.66 10.66
C ASN A 24 3.81 -1.99 11.63
N GLY A 25 2.78 -2.72 11.19
CA GLY A 25 1.66 -3.17 12.04
C GLY A 25 0.61 -2.10 12.29
N VAL A 26 0.58 -1.01 11.52
CA VAL A 26 -0.49 -0.01 11.61
C VAL A 26 -1.76 -0.57 10.99
N ASP A 27 -2.88 -0.42 11.70
CA ASP A 27 -4.20 -0.85 11.22
C ASP A 27 -4.62 -0.10 9.94
N VAL A 28 -5.21 -0.82 8.99
CA VAL A 28 -5.55 -0.29 7.65
C VAL A 28 -6.56 0.86 7.73
N TYR A 29 -7.47 0.87 8.72
CA TYR A 29 -8.37 2.01 8.92
C TYR A 29 -7.63 3.26 9.38
N GLN A 30 -6.60 3.12 10.22
CA GLN A 30 -5.76 4.26 10.59
C GLN A 30 -4.98 4.81 9.40
N ILE A 31 -4.41 3.92 8.57
CA ILE A 31 -3.73 4.31 7.32
C ILE A 31 -4.70 5.07 6.40
N MET A 32 -5.92 4.55 6.22
CA MET A 32 -6.97 5.20 5.43
C MET A 32 -7.29 6.61 5.93
N LYS A 33 -7.46 6.78 7.25
CA LYS A 33 -7.71 8.09 7.86
C LYS A 33 -6.52 9.04 7.68
N SER A 34 -5.29 8.57 7.84
CA SER A 34 -4.09 9.38 7.61
C SER A 34 -3.93 9.84 6.16
N LEU A 35 -4.38 9.03 5.19
CA LEU A 35 -4.38 9.40 3.78
C LEU A 35 -5.54 10.33 3.38
N GLY A 36 -6.54 10.50 4.26
CA GLY A 36 -7.76 11.26 3.99
C GLY A 36 -8.70 10.55 3.03
N HIS A 37 -8.66 9.22 2.96
CA HIS A 37 -9.56 8.44 2.12
C HIS A 37 -10.90 8.22 2.80
N GLU A 38 -11.99 8.40 2.06
CA GLU A 38 -13.36 8.17 2.55
C GLU A 38 -13.72 6.68 2.57
N GLN A 39 -13.10 5.89 1.69
CA GLN A 39 -13.38 4.48 1.51
C GLN A 39 -12.13 3.63 1.72
N LEU A 40 -12.29 2.50 2.40
CA LEU A 40 -11.20 1.55 2.67
C LEU A 40 -10.59 1.01 1.37
N SER A 41 -11.44 0.76 0.37
CA SER A 41 -11.05 0.26 -0.94
C SER A 41 -9.98 1.11 -1.64
N ALA A 42 -10.00 2.44 -1.45
CA ALA A 42 -8.99 3.33 -2.01
C ALA A 42 -7.58 3.07 -1.41
N THR A 43 -7.52 2.70 -0.13
CA THR A 43 -6.28 2.32 0.56
C THR A 43 -5.87 0.89 0.21
N GLU A 44 -6.84 -0.03 0.06
CA GLU A 44 -6.57 -1.43 -0.28
C GLU A 44 -5.90 -1.59 -1.65
N ILE A 45 -6.20 -0.73 -2.63
CA ILE A 45 -5.49 -0.68 -3.92
C ILE A 45 -3.97 -0.54 -3.71
N TYR A 46 -3.55 0.19 -2.68
CA TYR A 46 -2.12 0.33 -2.38
C TYR A 46 -1.49 -0.91 -1.74
N LEU A 47 -2.30 -1.78 -1.15
CA LEU A 47 -1.85 -2.96 -0.40
C LEU A 47 -2.06 -4.28 -1.15
N GLU A 48 -2.71 -4.29 -2.33
CA GLU A 48 -3.04 -5.50 -3.10
C GLU A 48 -1.87 -6.49 -3.21
N LYS A 49 -0.67 -5.99 -3.57
CA LYS A 49 0.53 -6.83 -3.72
C LYS A 49 1.07 -7.35 -2.40
N VAL A 50 0.90 -6.60 -1.32
CA VAL A 50 1.32 -7.02 0.03
C VAL A 50 0.40 -8.13 0.50
N PHE A 51 -0.92 -7.91 0.42
CA PHE A 51 -1.91 -8.91 0.81
C PHE A 51 -1.82 -10.18 -0.04
N ALA A 52 -1.55 -10.06 -1.35
CA ALA A 52 -1.31 -11.23 -2.19
C ALA A 52 -0.13 -12.06 -1.67
N LYS A 53 1.01 -11.44 -1.31
CA LYS A 53 2.15 -12.16 -0.76
C LYS A 53 1.84 -12.84 0.58
N GLU A 54 1.12 -12.15 1.47
CA GLU A 54 0.72 -12.69 2.77
C GLU A 54 -0.19 -13.92 2.62
N ARG A 55 -1.22 -13.83 1.75
CA ARG A 55 -2.13 -14.96 1.48
C ARG A 55 -1.41 -16.19 0.94
N HIS A 56 -0.41 -16.00 0.09
CA HIS A 56 0.41 -17.10 -0.42
C HIS A 56 1.29 -17.72 0.66
N ALA A 57 1.83 -16.92 1.59
CA ALA A 57 2.64 -17.42 2.70
C ALA A 57 1.84 -18.26 3.70
N ILE A 58 0.53 -18.05 3.82
CA ILE A 58 -0.38 -18.82 4.68
C ILE A 58 -0.73 -20.20 4.09
N HIS A 59 -0.53 -20.41 2.78
CA HIS A 59 -0.86 -21.67 2.09
C HIS A 59 0.37 -22.58 1.87
N LEU A 60 1.42 -22.41 2.69
CA LEU A 60 2.62 -23.26 2.75
C LEU A 60 2.64 -24.05 4.06
#